data_AF-A0A933MA98-F1
#
_entry.id   AF-A0A933MA98-F1
#
_cell.length_a   1.000
_cell.length_b   1.000
_cell.length_c   1.000
_cell.angle_alpha   90.00
_cell.angle_beta   90.00
_cell.angle_gamma   90.00
#
_symmetry.space_group_name_H-M   'P 1'
#
loop_
_entity.id
_entity.type
_entity.pdbx_description
1 polymer ?
#
loop_
_entity_poly.entity_id
_entity_poly.type
_entity_poly.pdbx_seq_one_letter_code
_entity_poly.pdbx_strand_id
1 'polypeptide(L)'
;MLNVKLDAQLVETLKRTTAEQGVTVDQVIDGLARKYIAEARRKIIDREFEHYQTMHAALKEKYLGENVAIHQGQLIDHDSDARALVRRVQKRFGHTPILFIQVEAEPIPELVIRSPRLVNLT
;
A
#
# COMPACT_ATOMS: atom_id res chain seq x y z
N MET A 1 4.83 26.68 -1.69
CA MET A 1 3.45 26.80 -2.21
C MET A 1 3.40 26.17 -3.59
N LEU A 2 2.46 25.26 -3.81
CA LEU A 2 2.13 24.71 -5.13
C LEU A 2 0.97 25.55 -5.70
N ASN A 3 1.08 26.05 -6.93
CA ASN A 3 0.00 26.77 -7.59
C ASN A 3 -0.61 25.87 -8.67
N VAL A 4 -1.90 25.54 -8.54
CA VAL A 4 -2.63 24.67 -9.46
C VAL A 4 -3.81 25.45 -10.02
N LYS A 5 -3.98 25.42 -11.34
CA LYS A 5 -5.16 25.98 -12.00
C LYS A 5 -6.30 24.97 -11.92
N LEU A 6 -7.38 25.37 -11.26
CA LEU A 6 -8.64 24.65 -11.25
C LEU A 6 -9.66 25.42 -12.10
N ASP A 7 -10.59 24.68 -12.69
CA ASP A 7 -11.72 25.27 -13.39
C ASP A 7 -12.55 26.16 -12.44
N ALA A 8 -13.05 27.28 -12.95
CA ALA A 8 -13.76 28.28 -12.15
C ALA A 8 -15.06 27.74 -11.53
N GLN A 9 -15.81 26.92 -12.26
CA GLN A 9 -17.04 26.32 -11.76
C GLN A 9 -16.73 25.31 -10.65
N LEU A 10 -15.63 24.56 -10.79
CA LEU A 10 -15.16 23.64 -9.76
C LEU A 10 -14.75 24.38 -8.48
N VAL A 11 -14.04 25.51 -8.59
CA VAL A 11 -13.65 26.33 -7.44
C VAL A 11 -14.87 26.84 -6.67
N GLU A 12 -15.87 27.37 -7.37
CA GLU A 12 -17.09 27.86 -6.71
C GLU A 12 -17.89 26.73 -6.06
N THR A 13 -17.95 25.57 -6.71
CA THR A 13 -18.59 24.38 -6.14
C THR A 13 -17.85 23.91 -4.87
N LEU A 14 -16.52 23.85 -4.91
CA LEU A 14 -15.69 23.48 -3.76
C LEU A 14 -15.90 24.43 -2.58
N LYS A 15 -15.88 25.76 -2.81
CA LYS A 15 -16.12 26.75 -1.76
C LYS A 15 -17.48 26.57 -1.09
N ARG A 16 -18.53 26.37 -1.89
CA ARG A 16 -19.90 26.16 -1.37
C ARG A 16 -19.98 24.88 -0.53
N THR A 17 -19.54 23.75 -1.07
CA THR A 17 -19.64 22.45 -0.37
C THR A 17 -18.75 22.40 0.88
N THR A 18 -17.57 23.00 0.84
CA THR A 18 -16.67 23.05 2.02
C THR A 18 -17.25 23.90 3.14
N ALA A 19 -17.88 25.04 2.81
CA ALA A 19 -18.58 25.88 3.78
C ALA A 19 -19.74 25.14 4.48
N GLU A 20 -20.50 24.35 3.73
CA GLU A 20 -21.59 23.51 4.28
C GLU A 20 -21.08 22.40 5.21
N GLN A 21 -19.89 21.87 4.93
CA GLN A 21 -19.30 20.75 5.68
C GLN A 21 -18.34 21.18 6.80
N GLY A 22 -18.12 22.49 6.98
CA GLY A 22 -17.21 23.02 8.00
C GLY A 22 -15.74 22.66 7.79
N VAL A 23 -15.36 22.34 6.55
CA VAL A 23 -13.97 22.07 6.16
C VAL A 23 -13.45 23.17 5.25
N THR A 24 -12.14 23.29 5.10
CA THR A 24 -11.52 24.25 4.18
C THR A 24 -11.21 23.61 2.84
N VAL A 25 -11.11 24.42 1.78
CA VAL A 25 -10.67 23.95 0.46
C VAL A 25 -9.29 23.28 0.56
N ASP A 26 -8.36 23.85 1.32
CA ASP A 26 -7.01 23.30 1.50
C ASP A 26 -7.04 21.90 2.13
N GLN A 27 -7.88 21.67 3.13
CA GLN A 27 -8.05 20.33 3.74
C GLN A 27 -8.59 19.32 2.74
N VAL A 28 -9.55 19.72 1.89
CA VAL A 28 -10.09 18.84 0.86
C VAL A 28 -9.02 18.52 -0.19
N ILE A 29 -8.27 19.51 -0.66
CA ILE A 29 -7.20 19.30 -1.65
C ILE A 29 -6.08 18.42 -1.07
N ASP A 30 -5.63 18.66 0.17
CA ASP A 30 -4.63 17.80 0.82
C ASP A 30 -5.15 16.36 0.98
N GLY A 31 -6.40 16.19 1.40
CA GLY A 31 -7.04 14.88 1.50
C GLY A 31 -7.12 14.15 0.15
N LEU A 32 -7.50 14.85 -0.92
CA LEU A 32 -7.54 14.30 -2.28
C LEU A 32 -6.14 13.92 -2.78
N ALA A 33 -5.13 14.75 -2.54
CA ALA A 33 -3.75 14.46 -2.93
C ALA A 33 -3.23 13.22 -2.21
N ARG A 34 -3.45 13.11 -0.89
CA ARG A 34 -3.09 11.92 -0.10
C ARG A 34 -3.79 10.66 -0.62
N LYS A 35 -5.09 10.75 -0.91
CA LYS A 35 -5.88 9.65 -1.45
C LYS A 35 -5.32 9.18 -2.80
N TYR A 36 -5.07 10.12 -3.72
CA TYR A 36 -4.48 9.81 -5.03
C TYR A 36 -3.12 9.10 -4.89
N ILE A 37 -2.23 9.62 -4.04
CA ILE A 37 -0.92 9.00 -3.79
C ILE A 37 -1.08 7.58 -3.21
N ALA A 38 -1.99 7.38 -2.25
CA ALA A 38 -2.23 6.08 -1.64
C ALA A 38 -2.77 5.07 -2.67
N GLU A 39 -3.70 5.47 -3.53
CA GLU A 39 -4.22 4.64 -4.61
C GLU A 39 -3.14 4.28 -5.65
N ALA A 40 -2.32 5.27 -6.05
CA ALA A 40 -1.22 5.04 -6.97
C ALA A 40 -0.17 4.06 -6.39
N ARG A 41 0.17 4.21 -5.11
CA ARG A 41 1.09 3.30 -4.41
C ARG A 41 0.51 1.89 -4.30
N ARG A 42 -0.78 1.76 -4.03
CA ARG A 42 -1.45 0.45 -3.95
C ARG A 42 -1.32 -0.32 -5.26
N LYS A 43 -1.59 0.33 -6.40
CA LYS A 43 -1.43 -0.28 -7.73
C LYS A 43 0.00 -0.75 -8.00
N ILE A 44 1.02 -0.08 -7.46
CA ILE A 44 2.40 -0.53 -7.58
C ILE A 44 2.60 -1.80 -6.76
N ILE A 45 2.20 -1.80 -5.48
CA ILE A 45 2.32 -2.98 -4.62
C ILE A 45 1.55 -4.19 -5.17
N ASP A 46 0.36 -3.97 -5.73
CA ASP A 46 -0.44 -5.05 -6.34
C ASP A 46 0.33 -5.70 -7.51
N ARG A 47 0.99 -4.91 -8.35
CA ARG A 47 1.86 -5.44 -9.43
C ARG A 47 3.09 -6.16 -8.91
N GLU A 48 3.74 -5.63 -7.88
CA GLU A 48 4.87 -6.34 -7.26
C GLU A 48 4.42 -7.67 -6.64
N PHE A 49 3.18 -7.75 -6.15
CA PHE A 49 2.59 -8.99 -5.64
C PHE A 49 2.30 -10.01 -6.76
N GLU A 50 1.85 -9.56 -7.93
CA GLU A 50 1.75 -10.41 -9.14
C GLU A 50 3.12 -10.98 -9.55
N HIS A 51 4.17 -10.15 -9.48
CA HIS A 51 5.53 -10.61 -9.72
C HIS A 51 5.99 -11.62 -8.66
N TYR A 52 5.74 -11.36 -7.38
CA TYR A 52 6.03 -12.29 -6.28
C TYR A 52 5.40 -13.66 -6.52
N GLN A 53 4.11 -13.71 -6.86
CA GLN A 53 3.41 -14.96 -7.15
C GLN A 53 4.07 -15.73 -8.30
N THR A 54 4.50 -15.02 -9.34
CA THR A 54 5.17 -15.63 -10.51
C THR A 54 6.54 -16.21 -10.15
N MET A 55 7.30 -15.56 -9.25
CA MET A 55 8.64 -16.00 -8.83
C MET A 55 8.65 -16.85 -7.56
N HIS A 56 7.48 -17.11 -6.95
CA HIS A 56 7.38 -17.71 -5.61
C HIS A 56 8.08 -19.06 -5.51
N ALA A 57 7.93 -19.94 -6.50
CA ALA A 57 8.60 -21.24 -6.50
C ALA A 57 10.12 -21.11 -6.35
N ALA A 58 10.74 -20.18 -7.08
CA ALA A 58 12.18 -19.93 -7.02
C ALA A 58 12.60 -19.25 -5.71
N LEU A 59 11.75 -18.38 -5.14
CA LEU A 59 12.02 -17.76 -3.85
C LEU A 59 11.91 -18.78 -2.70
N LYS A 60 10.90 -19.65 -2.74
CA LYS A 60 10.65 -20.69 -1.74
C LYS A 60 11.83 -21.65 -1.61
N GLU A 61 12.49 -22.00 -2.71
CA GLU A 61 13.66 -22.88 -2.67
C GLU A 61 14.83 -22.29 -1.85
N LYS A 62 14.94 -20.96 -1.75
CA LYS A 62 16.12 -20.28 -1.19
C LYS A 62 15.86 -19.46 0.07
N TYR A 63 14.66 -18.92 0.21
CA TYR A 63 14.32 -17.90 1.20
C TYR A 63 13.08 -18.27 2.01
N LEU A 64 12.67 -19.54 2.03
CA LEU A 64 11.52 -19.99 2.83
C LEU A 64 11.70 -19.56 4.30
N GLY A 65 10.70 -18.86 4.83
CA GLY A 65 10.71 -18.31 6.18
C GLY A 65 11.39 -16.95 6.32
N GLU A 66 12.10 -16.46 5.30
CA GLU A 66 12.68 -15.12 5.28
C GLU A 66 11.74 -14.08 4.68
N ASN A 67 12.00 -12.81 4.97
CA ASN A 67 11.33 -11.68 4.36
C ASN A 67 12.08 -11.25 3.10
N VAL A 68 11.35 -10.98 2.03
CA VAL A 68 11.89 -10.50 0.76
C VAL A 68 11.35 -9.12 0.45
N ALA A 69 12.18 -8.29 -0.18
CA ALA A 69 11.80 -7.00 -0.73
C ALA A 69 11.79 -7.10 -2.26
N ILE A 70 10.65 -6.80 -2.87
CA ILE A 70 10.44 -6.88 -4.32
C ILE A 70 10.10 -5.51 -4.89
N HIS A 71 10.81 -5.13 -5.94
CA HIS A 71 10.62 -3.88 -6.66
C HIS A 71 10.88 -4.08 -8.16
N GLN A 72 10.00 -3.56 -9.01
CA GLN A 72 10.04 -3.71 -10.46
C GLN A 72 10.16 -5.17 -10.89
N GLY A 73 9.48 -6.07 -10.18
CA GLY A 73 9.49 -7.51 -10.45
C GLY A 73 10.83 -8.19 -10.16
N GLN A 74 11.67 -7.59 -9.31
CA GLN A 74 12.97 -8.14 -8.92
C GLN A 74 13.08 -8.23 -7.40
N LEU A 75 13.69 -9.31 -6.91
CA LEU A 75 14.16 -9.40 -5.52
C LEU A 75 15.35 -8.43 -5.33
N ILE A 76 15.18 -7.41 -4.50
CA ILE A 76 16.19 -6.36 -4.29
C ILE A 76 16.97 -6.49 -2.97
N ASP A 77 16.41 -7.19 -1.97
CA ASP A 77 17.03 -7.52 -0.67
C ASP A 77 16.18 -8.61 0.02
N HIS A 78 16.74 -9.30 1.00
CA HIS A 78 16.05 -10.28 1.85
C HIS A 78 16.64 -10.30 3.26
N ASP A 79 15.86 -10.73 4.26
CA ASP A 79 16.34 -10.94 5.62
C ASP A 79 15.36 -11.78 6.46
N SER A 80 15.89 -12.57 7.39
CA SER A 80 15.11 -13.16 8.48
C SER A 80 14.48 -12.10 9.40
N ASP A 81 15.14 -10.96 9.65
CA ASP A 81 14.62 -9.82 10.41
C ASP A 81 13.94 -8.82 9.47
N ALA A 82 12.61 -8.88 9.41
CA ALA A 82 11.78 -7.95 8.64
C ALA A 82 12.10 -6.47 8.92
N ARG A 83 12.41 -6.10 10.17
CA ARG A 83 12.71 -4.71 10.52
C ARG A 83 14.09 -4.29 10.01
N ALA A 84 15.08 -5.18 10.04
CA ALA A 84 16.39 -4.92 9.46
C ALA A 84 16.30 -4.72 7.94
N LEU A 85 15.56 -5.60 7.26
CA LEU A 85 15.27 -5.50 5.83
C LEU A 85 14.64 -4.14 5.48
N VAL A 86 13.54 -3.79 6.14
CA VAL A 86 12.82 -2.52 5.88
C VAL A 86 13.74 -1.31 6.08
N ARG A 87 14.56 -1.29 7.14
CA ARG A 87 15.49 -0.18 7.38
C ARG A 87 16.54 -0.06 6.28
N ARG A 88 17.14 -1.17 5.83
CA ARG A 88 18.15 -1.15 4.75
C ARG A 88 17.54 -0.67 3.43
N VAL A 89 16.39 -1.22 3.07
CA VAL A 89 15.70 -0.89 1.84
C VAL A 89 15.23 0.57 1.86
N GLN A 90 14.64 1.06 2.95
CA GLN A 90 14.26 2.47 3.07
C GLN A 90 15.46 3.42 3.00
N LYS A 91 16.62 3.03 3.57
CA LYS A 91 17.85 3.82 3.44
C LYS A 91 18.33 3.94 1.99
N ARG A 92 18.12 2.91 1.17
CA ARG A 92 18.56 2.85 -0.24
C ARG A 92 17.53 3.44 -1.21
N PHE A 93 16.24 3.25 -0.96
CA PHE A 93 15.16 3.56 -1.90
C PHE A 93 14.20 4.65 -1.42
N GLY A 94 14.39 5.19 -0.21
CA GLY A 94 13.56 6.27 0.35
C GLY A 94 12.10 5.84 0.51
N HIS A 95 11.18 6.71 0.08
CA HIS A 95 9.73 6.49 0.17
C HIS A 95 9.13 5.77 -1.05
N THR A 96 9.96 5.05 -1.80
CA THR A 96 9.51 4.26 -2.95
C THR A 96 8.61 3.11 -2.47
N PRO A 97 7.43 2.89 -3.08
CA PRO A 97 6.59 1.74 -2.76
C PRO A 97 7.31 0.45 -3.19
N ILE A 98 7.59 -0.41 -2.21
CA ILE A 98 8.29 -1.69 -2.34
C ILE A 98 7.45 -2.73 -1.60
N LEU A 99 7.27 -3.90 -2.21
CA LEU A 99 6.61 -5.02 -1.56
C LEU A 99 7.58 -5.64 -0.56
N PHE A 100 7.15 -5.77 0.69
CA PHE A 100 7.81 -6.57 1.72
C PHE A 100 6.87 -7.71 2.09
N ILE A 101 7.33 -8.95 1.97
CA ILE A 101 6.52 -10.14 2.26
C ILE A 101 7.41 -11.27 2.77
N GLN A 102 6.89 -12.09 3.68
CA GLN A 102 7.56 -13.32 4.09
C GLN A 102 7.30 -14.42 3.06
N VAL A 103 8.34 -15.14 2.67
CA VAL A 103 8.20 -16.28 1.77
C VAL A 103 7.67 -17.45 2.58
N GLU A 104 6.40 -17.76 2.41
CA GLU A 104 5.74 -18.91 3.03
C GLU A 104 5.65 -20.10 2.08
N ALA A 105 5.12 -21.23 2.58
CA ALA A 105 4.93 -22.43 1.79
C ALA A 105 4.00 -22.18 0.59
N GLU A 106 2.98 -21.34 0.76
CA GLU A 106 2.06 -20.91 -0.29
C GLU A 106 2.23 -19.41 -0.56
N PRO A 107 2.01 -18.94 -1.81
CA PRO A 107 2.18 -17.53 -2.17
C PRO A 107 1.04 -16.63 -1.69
N ILE A 108 -0.14 -17.20 -1.44
CA ILE A 108 -1.33 -16.46 -1.00
C ILE A 108 -1.61 -16.87 0.45
N PRO A 109 -1.61 -15.92 1.41
CA PRO A 109 -1.95 -16.25 2.80
C PRO A 109 -3.41 -16.68 2.91
N GLU A 110 -3.67 -17.78 3.62
CA GLU A 110 -5.04 -18.20 3.93
C GLU A 110 -5.70 -17.20 4.89
N LEU A 111 -6.73 -16.49 4.39
CA LEU A 111 -7.52 -15.58 5.22
C LEU A 111 -8.66 -16.33 5.92
N VAL A 112 -8.48 -16.67 7.19
CA VAL A 112 -9.55 -17.26 8.01
C VAL A 112 -10.44 -16.17 8.60
N ILE A 113 -11.62 -15.94 8.00
CA ILE A 113 -12.66 -15.07 8.56
C ILE A 113 -13.50 -15.88 9.54
N ARG A 114 -13.35 -15.62 10.85
CA ARG A 114 -14.21 -16.22 11.88
C ARG A 114 -15.50 -15.41 12.02
N SER A 115 -16.59 -15.90 11.44
CA SER A 115 -17.92 -15.31 11.65
C SER A 115 -18.46 -15.66 13.05
N PRO A 116 -18.77 -14.68 13.91
CA PRO A 116 -19.47 -14.95 15.17
C PRO A 116 -20.88 -15.47 14.85
N ARG A 117 -21.24 -16.65 15.38
CA ARG A 117 -22.64 -17.07 15.42
C ARG A 117 -23.24 -16.50 16.70
N LEU A 118 -24.21 -15.60 16.58
CA LEU A 118 -24.98 -15.11 17.71
C LEU A 118 -25.80 -16.29 18.26
N VAL A 119 -25.49 -16.72 19.48
CA VAL A 119 -26.30 -17.69 20.20
C VAL A 119 -27.45 -16.91 20.80
N ASN A 120 -28.66 -17.08 20.27
CA ASN A 120 -29.86 -16.54 20.92
C ASN A 120 -30.06 -17.33 22.23
N LEU A 121 -29.82 -16.66 23.35
CA LEU A 121 -30.24 -17.15 24.67
C LEU A 121 -31.74 -16.87 24.79
N THR A 122 -32.56 -17.89 24.56
CA THR A 122 -33.97 -17.95 25.00
C THR A 122 -34.05 -18.40 26.46
#